data_AF-A0AB74N8D2-F1
#
_entry.id   AF-A0AB74N8D2-F1
#
_cell.length_a   1.000
_cell.length_b   1.000
_cell.length_c   1.000
_cell.angle_alpha   90.00
_cell.angle_beta   90.00
_cell.angle_gamma   90.00
#
_symmetry.space_group_name_H-M   'P 1'
#
loop_
_entity.id
_entity.type
_entity.pdbx_description
1 polymer ?
#
loop_
_entity_poly.entity_id
_entity_poly.type
_entity_poly.pdbx_seq_one_letter_code
_entity_poly.pdbx_strand_id
1 'polypeptide(L)'
;TFVDSNRIIQIHPTEYAVWGAGAKANPYFIQSELVREKTKEKFYKSVNNDAYYVAYNLKQYGLKPVNAHNTGVGTVWSHDAVSRYLGGTDHGDPVSYFAKWGYSFNEFFDLVNYKYNELTVPALKTYYANSAISLRTTADWGSSILINIPEGEKVTIDENSVTQDGFYKVNYGGKTGWMKIGYFSKNPVLQTYYSASEINLRSSPSWNSSIKGTLPTNAKVVINN
;
A
#
# COMPACT_ATOMS: atom_id res chain seq x y z
N THR A 1 -3.17 17.32 0.08
CA THR A 1 -3.92 17.32 1.37
C THR A 1 -3.69 18.63 2.07
N PHE A 2 -4.68 19.19 2.76
CA PHE A 2 -4.49 20.37 3.62
C PHE A 2 -4.53 19.97 5.08
N VAL A 3 -3.62 20.50 5.89
CA VAL A 3 -3.50 20.20 7.31
C VAL A 3 -3.49 21.49 8.12
N ASP A 4 -4.36 21.60 9.11
CA ASP A 4 -4.39 22.71 10.07
C ASP A 4 -4.36 22.18 11.53
N SER A 5 -4.44 23.07 12.52
CA SER A 5 -4.42 22.70 13.94
C SER A 5 -5.58 21.79 14.38
N ASN A 6 -6.65 21.68 13.58
CA ASN A 6 -7.89 21.01 13.94
C ASN A 6 -8.17 19.76 13.08
N ARG A 7 -7.76 19.75 11.80
CA ARG A 7 -8.16 18.72 10.85
C ARG A 7 -7.14 18.47 9.75
N ILE A 8 -7.21 17.25 9.21
CA ILE A 8 -6.52 16.81 7.99
C ILE A 8 -7.61 16.61 6.95
N ILE A 9 -7.52 17.30 5.81
CA ILE A 9 -8.48 17.17 4.70
C ILE A 9 -7.74 16.67 3.47
N GLN A 10 -7.95 15.39 3.16
CA GLN A 10 -7.51 14.81 1.90
C GLN A 10 -8.52 15.18 0.81
N ILE A 11 -8.04 15.90 -0.21
CA ILE A 11 -8.85 16.41 -1.32
C ILE A 11 -8.60 15.67 -2.64
N HIS A 12 -7.68 14.71 -2.63
CA HIS A 12 -7.29 13.92 -3.79
C HIS A 12 -6.83 12.52 -3.33
N PRO A 13 -7.12 11.44 -4.08
CA PRO A 13 -6.61 10.11 -3.74
C PRO A 13 -5.07 10.07 -3.77
N THR A 14 -4.45 9.26 -2.91
CA THR A 14 -2.99 9.21 -2.77
C THR A 14 -2.32 8.28 -3.79
N GLU A 15 -3.13 7.53 -4.54
CA GLU A 15 -2.72 6.61 -5.59
C GLU A 15 -2.40 7.31 -6.92
N TYR A 16 -2.74 8.60 -7.05
CA TYR A 16 -2.56 9.38 -8.28
C TYR A 16 -1.67 10.60 -8.05
N ALA A 17 -0.92 10.97 -9.09
CA ALA A 17 -0.07 12.16 -9.11
C ALA A 17 -0.88 13.46 -8.89
N VAL A 18 -0.21 14.48 -8.34
CA VAL A 18 -0.78 15.80 -8.04
C VAL A 18 0.15 16.91 -8.52
N TRP A 19 -0.37 18.13 -8.68
CA TRP A 19 0.39 19.28 -9.18
C TRP A 19 0.61 20.35 -8.10
N GLY A 20 1.71 20.24 -7.35
CA GLY A 20 2.03 21.20 -6.29
C GLY A 20 3.51 21.29 -5.89
N ALA A 21 4.39 20.43 -6.42
CA ALA A 21 5.82 20.43 -6.08
C ALA A 21 6.74 20.54 -7.31
N GLY A 22 6.20 20.97 -8.46
CA GLY A 22 6.95 21.04 -9.72
C GLY A 22 7.01 19.73 -10.52
N ALA A 23 7.27 19.84 -11.82
CA ALA A 23 7.09 18.75 -12.78
C ALA A 23 7.93 17.49 -12.49
N LYS A 24 9.08 17.64 -11.81
CA LYS A 24 9.97 16.52 -11.47
C LYS A 24 9.53 15.75 -10.22
N ALA A 25 8.78 16.37 -9.31
CA ALA A 25 8.32 15.77 -8.06
C ALA A 25 6.88 15.26 -8.15
N ASN A 26 6.03 15.95 -8.92
CA ASN A 26 4.61 15.63 -9.09
C ASN A 26 4.29 14.16 -9.40
N PRO A 27 5.06 13.43 -10.23
CA PRO A 27 4.76 12.03 -10.52
C PRO A 27 5.06 11.04 -9.37
N TYR A 28 5.78 11.47 -8.33
CA TYR A 28 6.41 10.56 -7.36
C TYR A 28 5.91 10.72 -5.92
N PHE A 29 5.40 11.89 -5.54
CA PHE A 29 5.13 12.20 -4.13
C PHE A 29 3.67 12.55 -3.85
N ILE A 30 3.17 12.03 -2.74
CA ILE A 30 1.99 12.55 -2.05
C ILE A 30 2.35 13.91 -1.46
N GLN A 31 1.47 14.91 -1.61
CA GLN A 31 1.73 16.29 -1.19
C GLN A 31 0.74 16.74 -0.10
N SER A 32 1.26 17.27 1.00
CA SER A 32 0.49 17.95 2.05
C SER A 32 0.90 19.43 2.18
N GLU A 33 -0.08 20.28 2.40
CA GLU A 33 0.06 21.71 2.62
C GLU A 33 -0.31 22.04 4.05
N LEU A 34 0.66 22.57 4.81
CA LEU A 34 0.44 23.00 6.18
C LEU A 34 -0.11 24.42 6.21
N VAL A 35 -1.34 24.58 6.69
CA VAL A 35 -2.00 25.87 6.81
C VAL A 35 -1.28 26.76 7.82
N ARG A 36 -1.12 28.05 7.50
CA ARG A 36 -0.44 29.00 8.37
C ARG A 36 -1.25 29.31 9.62
N GLU A 37 -0.64 29.07 10.77
CA GLU A 37 -1.23 29.30 12.08
C GLU A 37 -0.84 30.65 12.68
N LYS A 38 -1.66 31.13 13.62
CA LYS A 38 -1.49 32.44 14.27
C LYS A 38 -0.90 32.36 15.68
N THR A 39 -0.84 31.17 16.28
CA THR A 39 -0.30 30.96 17.63
C THR A 39 0.62 29.75 17.66
N LYS A 40 1.56 29.74 18.60
CA LYS A 40 2.56 28.67 18.76
C LYS A 40 1.89 27.33 19.08
N GLU A 41 0.86 27.35 19.90
CA GLU A 41 0.05 26.16 20.22
C GLU A 41 -0.61 25.57 18.97
N LYS A 42 -1.25 26.40 18.14
CA LYS A 42 -1.88 25.93 16.91
C LYS A 42 -0.86 25.44 15.90
N PHE A 43 0.29 26.11 15.79
CA PHE A 43 1.41 25.64 14.98
C PHE A 43 1.81 24.21 15.39
N TYR A 44 2.05 23.95 16.68
CA TYR A 44 2.41 22.61 17.15
C TYR A 44 1.32 21.56 16.88
N LYS A 45 0.04 21.91 17.06
CA LYS A 45 -1.07 21.02 16.69
C LYS A 45 -1.08 20.71 15.19
N SER A 46 -0.87 21.72 14.34
CA SER A 46 -0.84 21.55 12.88
C SER A 46 0.33 20.66 12.43
N VAL A 47 1.54 20.89 12.96
CA VAL A 47 2.74 20.08 12.69
C VAL A 47 2.55 18.64 13.18
N ASN A 48 1.94 18.46 14.35
CA ASN A 48 1.61 17.14 14.87
C ASN A 48 0.63 16.38 13.95
N ASN A 49 -0.37 17.07 13.41
CA ASN A 49 -1.32 16.49 12.48
C ASN A 49 -0.66 16.12 11.14
N ASP A 50 0.21 16.99 10.62
CA ASP A 50 0.90 16.75 9.35
C ASP A 50 1.91 15.61 9.49
N ALA A 51 2.66 15.56 10.59
CA ALA A 51 3.57 14.45 10.88
C ALA A 51 2.81 13.12 11.02
N TYR A 52 1.60 13.13 11.60
CA TYR A 52 0.72 11.96 11.64
C TYR A 52 0.30 11.54 10.23
N TYR A 53 -0.10 12.49 9.38
CA TYR A 53 -0.52 12.21 8.01
C TYR A 53 0.63 11.61 7.17
N VAL A 54 1.83 12.17 7.28
CA VAL A 54 3.02 11.63 6.60
C VAL A 54 3.33 10.22 7.10
N ALA A 55 3.40 10.00 8.42
CA ALA A 55 3.66 8.69 9.00
C ALA A 55 2.60 7.64 8.63
N TYR A 56 1.32 8.04 8.61
CA TYR A 56 0.20 7.20 8.17
C TYR A 56 0.40 6.74 6.73
N ASN A 57 0.70 7.65 5.80
CA ASN A 57 0.91 7.29 4.39
C ASN A 57 2.16 6.42 4.21
N LEU A 58 3.25 6.71 4.91
CA LEU A 58 4.44 5.86 4.89
C LEU A 58 4.08 4.41 5.28
N LYS A 59 3.29 4.21 6.34
CA LYS A 59 2.78 2.87 6.75
C LYS A 59 1.85 2.25 5.70
N GLN A 60 0.92 3.02 5.14
CA GLN A 60 -0.02 2.54 4.11
C GLN A 60 0.71 2.00 2.87
N TYR A 61 1.81 2.63 2.49
CA TYR A 61 2.57 2.29 1.29
C TYR A 61 3.82 1.44 1.57
N GLY A 62 4.03 0.98 2.81
CA GLY A 62 5.18 0.13 3.17
C GLY A 62 6.54 0.82 3.04
N LEU A 63 6.57 2.14 3.19
CA LEU A 63 7.76 2.98 3.06
C LEU A 63 8.35 3.32 4.42
N LYS A 64 9.67 3.19 4.58
CA LYS A 64 10.37 3.66 5.80
C LYS A 64 10.60 5.17 5.73
N PRO A 65 10.52 5.91 6.86
CA PRO A 65 10.91 7.32 6.89
C PRO A 65 12.41 7.48 6.59
N VAL A 66 12.74 8.28 5.57
CA VAL A 66 14.12 8.66 5.21
C VAL A 66 14.14 10.14 4.89
N ASN A 67 14.97 10.91 5.59
CA ASN A 67 15.01 12.36 5.51
C ASN A 67 15.76 12.82 4.25
N ALA A 68 15.02 13.12 3.19
CA ALA A 68 15.58 13.64 1.96
C ALA A 68 15.91 15.13 2.01
N HIS A 69 15.46 15.86 3.04
CA HIS A 69 15.75 17.29 3.19
C HIS A 69 17.24 17.57 3.25
N ASN A 70 17.99 16.67 3.90
CA ASN A 70 19.43 16.81 4.07
C ASN A 70 20.23 16.19 2.91
N THR A 71 19.69 15.20 2.20
CA THR A 71 20.48 14.34 1.30
C THR A 71 20.03 14.33 -0.15
N GLY A 72 18.79 14.76 -0.44
CA GLY A 72 18.17 14.59 -1.77
C GLY A 72 17.81 13.14 -2.10
N VAL A 73 17.81 12.24 -1.11
CA VAL A 73 17.42 10.83 -1.28
C VAL A 73 16.61 10.39 -0.08
N GLY A 74 15.39 9.93 -0.30
CA GLY A 74 14.52 9.44 0.76
C GLY A 74 13.04 9.49 0.44
N THR A 75 12.22 9.41 1.47
CA THR A 75 10.76 9.28 1.39
C THR A 75 10.01 10.47 1.99
N VAL A 76 10.70 11.33 2.74
CA VAL A 76 10.14 12.55 3.33
C VAL A 76 10.92 13.74 2.83
N TRP A 77 10.23 14.62 2.09
CA TRP A 77 10.80 15.74 1.36
C TRP A 77 10.13 17.05 1.77
N SER A 78 10.91 18.13 1.90
CA SER A 78 10.37 19.49 1.87
C SER A 78 10.33 19.99 0.42
N HIS A 79 9.50 21.00 0.13
CA HIS A 79 9.51 21.65 -1.17
C HIS A 79 10.86 22.33 -1.45
N ASP A 80 11.48 22.93 -0.42
CA ASP A 80 12.86 23.41 -0.48
C ASP A 80 13.86 22.33 -0.95
N ALA A 81 13.75 21.09 -0.46
CA ALA A 81 14.61 20.00 -0.88
C ALA A 81 14.34 19.57 -2.32
N VAL A 82 13.07 19.59 -2.74
CA VAL A 82 12.70 19.39 -4.15
C VAL A 82 13.37 20.45 -5.02
N SER A 83 13.28 21.74 -4.67
CA SER A 83 13.92 22.83 -5.41
C SER A 83 15.44 22.62 -5.52
N ARG A 84 16.10 22.29 -4.40
CA ARG A 84 17.57 22.14 -4.34
C ARG A 84 18.09 20.90 -5.08
N TYR A 85 17.42 19.76 -4.96
CA TYR A 85 17.95 18.48 -5.44
C TYR A 85 17.32 17.98 -6.73
N LEU A 86 16.03 18.25 -6.96
CA LEU A 86 15.32 17.82 -8.16
C LEU A 86 15.19 18.96 -9.17
N GLY A 87 14.82 20.15 -8.70
CA GLY A 87 14.46 21.32 -9.51
C GLY A 87 13.07 21.21 -10.15
N GLY A 88 12.72 22.13 -11.04
CA GLY A 88 11.37 22.22 -11.63
C GLY A 88 10.36 23.00 -10.77
N THR A 89 10.87 23.62 -9.70
CA THR A 89 10.23 24.57 -8.78
C THR A 89 11.37 25.34 -8.07
N ASP A 90 11.09 26.51 -7.53
CA ASP A 90 12.03 27.40 -6.83
C ASP A 90 11.57 27.76 -5.40
N HIS A 91 10.56 27.04 -4.91
CA HIS A 91 9.95 27.23 -3.61
C HIS A 91 10.86 26.80 -2.44
N GLY A 92 10.79 27.53 -1.32
CA GLY A 92 11.60 27.31 -0.12
C GLY A 92 10.82 26.80 1.11
N ASP A 93 9.54 26.46 0.95
CA ASP A 93 8.71 25.95 2.04
C ASP A 93 9.09 24.53 2.49
N PRO A 94 8.85 24.16 3.77
CA PRO A 94 8.31 24.99 4.85
C PRO A 94 9.40 25.70 5.69
N VAL A 95 10.66 25.74 5.24
CA VAL A 95 11.84 26.10 6.06
C VAL A 95 11.67 27.42 6.81
N SER A 96 11.34 28.50 6.11
CA SER A 96 11.16 29.83 6.73
C SER A 96 9.94 29.92 7.65
N TYR A 97 8.86 29.19 7.31
CA TYR A 97 7.66 29.13 8.13
C TYR A 97 7.92 28.37 9.45
N PHE A 98 8.66 27.27 9.41
CA PHE A 98 9.08 26.55 10.61
C PHE A 98 10.02 27.39 11.47
N ALA A 99 11.01 28.05 10.84
CA ALA A 99 11.97 28.91 11.54
C ALA A 99 11.27 30.05 12.31
N LYS A 100 10.18 30.62 11.77
CA LYS A 100 9.36 31.64 12.46
C LYS A 100 8.84 31.16 13.82
N TRP A 101 8.64 29.86 14.00
CA TRP A 101 8.16 29.25 15.24
C TRP A 101 9.27 28.64 16.10
N GLY A 102 10.53 28.82 15.70
CA GLY A 102 11.69 28.17 16.34
C GLY A 102 11.67 26.66 16.14
N TYR A 103 11.27 26.21 14.95
CA TYR A 103 11.18 24.80 14.56
C TYR A 103 11.93 24.59 13.25
N SER A 104 12.31 23.35 12.96
CA SER A 104 13.07 22.96 11.77
C SER A 104 12.45 21.76 11.07
N PHE A 105 12.83 21.54 9.80
CA PHE A 105 12.38 20.34 9.08
C PHE A 105 12.96 19.06 9.67
N ASN A 106 14.13 19.12 10.32
CA ASN A 106 14.70 17.97 11.02
C ASN A 106 13.86 17.58 12.23
N GLU A 107 13.40 18.54 13.03
CA GLU A 107 12.48 18.26 14.15
C GLU A 107 11.13 17.72 13.65
N PHE A 108 10.63 18.23 12.51
CA PHE A 108 9.45 17.66 11.86
C PHE A 108 9.67 16.20 11.45
N PHE A 109 10.81 15.90 10.81
CA PHE A 109 11.16 14.55 10.41
C PHE A 109 11.29 13.62 11.63
N ASP A 110 11.88 14.08 12.73
CA ASP A 110 11.96 13.31 13.97
C ASP A 110 10.56 12.98 14.51
N LEU A 111 9.63 13.93 14.44
CA LEU A 111 8.23 13.70 14.81
C LEU A 111 7.51 12.72 13.87
N VAL A 112 7.78 12.79 12.56
CA VAL A 112 7.28 11.80 11.58
C VAL A 112 7.81 10.41 11.93
N ASN A 113 9.10 10.28 12.22
CA ASN A 113 9.73 9.00 12.56
C ASN A 113 9.18 8.44 13.88
N TYR A 114 9.04 9.29 14.91
CA TYR A 114 8.39 8.90 16.17
C TYR A 114 6.97 8.36 15.93
N LYS A 115 6.13 9.12 15.21
CA LYS A 115 4.76 8.68 14.89
C LYS A 115 4.73 7.43 14.04
N TYR A 116 5.63 7.28 13.09
CA TYR A 116 5.72 6.07 12.28
C TYR A 116 5.97 4.84 13.15
N ASN A 117 6.80 4.95 14.18
CA ASN A 117 7.06 3.82 15.09
C ASN A 117 5.87 3.53 16.03
N GLU A 118 5.13 4.56 16.45
CA GLU A 118 3.95 4.41 17.31
C GLU A 118 2.69 3.93 16.56
N LEU A 119 2.55 4.28 15.27
CA LEU A 119 1.36 3.99 14.50
C LEU A 119 1.30 2.53 14.04
N THR A 120 0.17 1.90 14.38
CA THR A 120 -0.29 0.66 13.73
C THR A 120 -1.36 1.02 12.71
N VAL A 121 -1.03 0.92 11.43
CA VAL A 121 -1.96 1.21 10.33
C VAL A 121 -2.01 0.01 9.39
N PRO A 122 -3.19 -0.59 9.12
CA PRO A 122 -3.30 -1.72 8.21
C PRO A 122 -2.87 -1.35 6.79
N ALA A 123 -1.94 -2.09 6.18
CA ALA A 123 -1.58 -1.93 4.77
C ALA A 123 -2.33 -2.99 3.94
N LEU A 124 -3.59 -2.69 3.63
CA LEU A 124 -4.50 -3.65 2.99
C LEU A 124 -4.19 -3.79 1.49
N LYS A 125 -3.83 -4.99 1.06
CA LYS A 125 -3.53 -5.33 -0.34
C LYS A 125 -4.36 -6.52 -0.82
N THR A 126 -4.73 -6.49 -2.10
CA THR A 126 -5.42 -7.59 -2.76
C THR A 126 -4.43 -8.71 -3.10
N TYR A 127 -4.82 -9.94 -2.80
CA TYR A 127 -4.09 -11.17 -3.13
C TYR A 127 -5.07 -12.24 -3.61
N TYR A 128 -4.54 -13.31 -4.21
CA TYR A 128 -5.30 -14.45 -4.72
C TYR A 128 -4.77 -15.75 -4.14
N ALA A 129 -5.64 -16.65 -3.70
CA ALA A 129 -5.23 -17.93 -3.14
C ALA A 129 -4.60 -18.83 -4.22
N ASN A 130 -3.38 -19.34 -3.98
CA ASN A 130 -2.69 -20.21 -4.94
C ASN A 130 -3.32 -21.61 -5.07
N SER A 131 -4.06 -22.02 -4.05
CA SER A 131 -4.79 -23.28 -3.94
C SER A 131 -5.95 -23.08 -2.96
N ALA A 132 -6.71 -24.14 -2.67
CA ALA A 132 -7.58 -24.10 -1.49
C ALA A 132 -6.74 -23.88 -0.21
N ILE A 133 -7.16 -22.95 0.65
CA ILE A 133 -6.46 -22.56 1.89
C ILE A 133 -7.42 -22.67 3.08
N SER A 134 -7.00 -23.37 4.12
CA SER A 134 -7.69 -23.36 5.42
C SER A 134 -7.19 -22.21 6.28
N LEU A 135 -7.94 -21.10 6.30
CA LEU A 135 -7.61 -19.90 7.05
C LEU A 135 -7.75 -20.17 8.56
N ARG A 136 -6.79 -19.71 9.36
CA ARG A 136 -6.69 -20.01 10.81
C ARG A 136 -7.33 -18.94 11.69
N THR A 137 -7.85 -19.31 12.86
CA THR A 137 -8.44 -18.34 13.81
C THR A 137 -7.38 -17.50 14.52
N THR A 138 -6.20 -18.06 14.79
CA THR A 138 -5.03 -17.34 15.33
C THR A 138 -3.80 -17.56 14.44
N ALA A 139 -2.72 -16.82 14.70
CA ALA A 139 -1.44 -16.92 14.01
C ALA A 139 -0.66 -18.21 14.37
N ASP A 140 -1.33 -19.36 14.25
CA ASP A 140 -0.83 -20.67 14.64
C ASP A 140 -1.46 -21.74 13.74
N TRP A 141 -0.63 -22.65 13.22
CA TRP A 141 -1.05 -23.80 12.43
C TRP A 141 -1.94 -24.78 13.22
N GLY A 142 -1.74 -24.88 14.54
CA GLY A 142 -2.51 -25.72 15.44
C GLY A 142 -3.88 -25.15 15.81
N SER A 143 -4.15 -23.89 15.47
CA SER A 143 -5.44 -23.27 15.77
C SER A 143 -6.56 -23.77 14.85
N SER A 144 -7.80 -23.60 15.34
CA SER A 144 -9.00 -23.96 14.60
C SER A 144 -9.05 -23.31 13.22
N ILE A 145 -9.65 -24.02 12.27
CA ILE A 145 -9.94 -23.47 10.94
C ILE A 145 -11.11 -22.49 11.09
N LEU A 146 -10.89 -21.24 10.66
CA LEU A 146 -11.91 -20.20 10.61
C LEU A 146 -12.83 -20.38 9.39
N ILE A 147 -12.23 -20.55 8.20
CA ILE A 147 -12.92 -20.70 6.92
C ILE A 147 -11.97 -21.29 5.87
N ASN A 148 -12.50 -21.97 4.87
CA ASN A 148 -11.74 -22.36 3.68
C ASN A 148 -11.90 -21.33 2.57
N ILE A 149 -10.78 -20.88 2.01
CA ILE A 149 -10.71 -20.01 0.84
C ILE A 149 -10.45 -20.91 -0.38
N PRO A 150 -11.35 -20.95 -1.39
CA PRO A 150 -11.10 -21.68 -2.63
C PRO A 150 -9.88 -21.15 -3.41
N GLU A 151 -9.31 -21.99 -4.27
CA GLU A 151 -8.24 -21.57 -5.20
C GLU A 151 -8.71 -20.44 -6.12
N GLY A 152 -7.81 -19.48 -6.38
CA GLY A 152 -8.10 -18.33 -7.23
C GLY A 152 -8.94 -17.24 -6.57
N GLU A 153 -9.53 -17.49 -5.40
CA GLU A 153 -10.35 -16.49 -4.72
C GLU A 153 -9.53 -15.30 -4.25
N LYS A 154 -10.17 -14.14 -4.35
CA LYS A 154 -9.60 -12.87 -3.95
C LYS A 154 -9.70 -12.69 -2.44
N VAL A 155 -8.61 -12.26 -1.82
CA VAL A 155 -8.56 -11.89 -0.40
C VAL A 155 -7.92 -10.51 -0.22
N THR A 156 -8.10 -9.94 0.97
CA THR A 156 -7.38 -8.74 1.39
C THR A 156 -6.41 -9.13 2.51
N ILE A 157 -5.13 -8.82 2.37
CA ILE A 157 -4.09 -9.09 3.37
C ILE A 157 -3.60 -7.76 3.95
N ASP A 158 -3.45 -7.69 5.27
CA ASP A 158 -2.76 -6.58 5.93
C ASP A 158 -1.25 -6.87 5.98
N GLU A 159 -0.47 -6.24 5.08
CA GLU A 159 0.98 -6.47 5.01
C GLU A 159 1.75 -5.99 6.25
N ASN A 160 1.15 -5.08 7.04
CA ASN A 160 1.76 -4.60 8.29
C ASN A 160 1.45 -5.51 9.49
N SER A 161 0.71 -6.59 9.30
CA SER A 161 0.27 -7.48 10.39
C SER A 161 1.16 -8.70 10.64
N VAL A 162 2.32 -8.77 9.98
CA VAL A 162 3.21 -9.94 10.06
C VAL A 162 3.60 -10.26 11.50
N THR A 163 3.34 -11.48 11.93
CA THR A 163 3.81 -11.99 13.22
C THR A 163 5.27 -12.44 13.12
N GLN A 164 5.92 -12.67 14.27
CA GLN A 164 7.27 -13.24 14.32
C GLN A 164 7.39 -14.56 13.51
N ASP A 165 6.33 -15.37 13.49
CA ASP A 165 6.28 -16.65 12.76
C ASP A 165 5.81 -16.53 11.30
N GLY A 166 5.65 -15.30 10.81
CA GLY A 166 5.35 -14.99 9.41
C GLY A 166 3.88 -15.12 9.00
N PHE A 167 2.95 -15.11 9.96
CA PHE A 167 1.52 -15.07 9.68
C PHE A 167 1.06 -13.64 9.42
N TYR A 168 0.13 -13.48 8.49
CA TYR A 168 -0.51 -12.22 8.17
C TYR A 168 -2.01 -12.34 8.47
N LYS A 169 -2.63 -11.23 8.88
CA LYS A 169 -4.08 -11.10 8.92
C LYS A 169 -4.61 -11.08 7.48
N VAL A 170 -5.54 -12.00 7.21
CA VAL A 170 -6.21 -12.15 5.92
C VAL A 170 -7.70 -11.96 6.14
N ASN A 171 -8.32 -11.08 5.38
CA ASN A 171 -9.76 -10.90 5.32
C ASN A 171 -10.32 -11.60 4.07
N TYR A 172 -11.29 -12.48 4.27
CA TYR A 172 -12.05 -13.14 3.23
C TYR A 172 -13.53 -13.19 3.60
N GLY A 173 -14.40 -12.66 2.72
CA GLY A 173 -15.84 -12.61 2.97
C GLY A 173 -16.20 -11.91 4.29
N GLY A 174 -15.48 -10.85 4.66
CA GLY A 174 -15.66 -10.10 5.91
C GLY A 174 -15.10 -10.78 7.16
N LYS A 175 -14.61 -12.02 7.07
CA LYS A 175 -13.98 -12.73 8.19
C LYS A 175 -12.47 -12.52 8.17
N THR A 176 -11.88 -12.20 9.32
CA THR A 176 -10.44 -12.01 9.47
C THR A 176 -9.83 -13.20 10.19
N GLY A 177 -8.88 -13.86 9.55
CA GLY A 177 -8.06 -14.94 10.12
C GLY A 177 -6.60 -14.79 9.76
N TRP A 178 -5.82 -15.85 9.89
CA TRP A 178 -4.37 -15.81 9.75
C TRP A 178 -3.85 -16.87 8.77
N MET A 179 -2.91 -16.46 7.91
CA MET A 179 -2.19 -17.38 7.01
C MET A 179 -0.84 -16.79 6.59
N LYS A 180 0.11 -17.65 6.19
CA LYS A 180 1.40 -17.21 5.63
C LYS A 180 1.23 -16.65 4.22
N ILE A 181 1.95 -15.58 3.89
CA ILE A 181 1.81 -14.88 2.60
C ILE A 181 2.18 -15.74 1.38
N GLY A 182 3.05 -16.75 1.55
CA GLY A 182 3.47 -17.65 0.46
C GLY A 182 2.36 -18.55 -0.12
N TYR A 183 1.19 -18.60 0.52
CA TYR A 183 0.02 -19.30 -0.01
C TYR A 183 -0.80 -18.44 -0.98
N PHE A 184 -0.36 -17.21 -1.22
CA PHE A 184 -1.07 -16.27 -2.08
C PHE A 184 -0.18 -15.74 -3.22
N SER A 185 -0.85 -15.26 -4.26
CA SER A 185 -0.26 -14.58 -5.42
C SER A 185 -0.80 -13.14 -5.50
N LYS A 186 0.04 -12.22 -6.01
CA LYS A 186 -0.40 -10.85 -6.32
C LYS A 186 -1.26 -10.77 -7.57
N ASN A 187 -1.14 -11.75 -8.46
CA ASN A 187 -1.88 -11.84 -9.71
C ASN A 187 -2.94 -12.95 -9.63
N PRO A 188 -4.06 -12.82 -10.37
CA PRO A 188 -5.03 -13.91 -10.50
C PRO A 188 -4.34 -15.20 -10.96
N VAL A 189 -4.52 -16.28 -10.19
CA VAL A 189 -3.96 -17.59 -10.54
C VAL A 189 -4.84 -18.34 -11.53
N LEU A 190 -6.15 -18.08 -11.53
CA LEU A 190 -7.10 -18.65 -12.49
C LEU A 190 -7.43 -17.63 -13.58
N GLN A 191 -7.28 -18.03 -14.84
CA GLN A 191 -7.74 -17.26 -16.00
C GLN A 191 -8.91 -17.96 -16.70
N THR A 192 -9.89 -17.17 -17.10
CA THR A 192 -11.01 -17.64 -17.92
C THR A 192 -10.69 -17.44 -19.38
N TYR A 193 -10.78 -18.52 -20.15
CA TYR A 193 -10.70 -18.52 -21.60
C TYR A 193 -11.98 -19.07 -22.22
N TYR A 194 -12.14 -18.83 -23.51
CA TYR A 194 -13.19 -19.40 -24.32
C TYR A 194 -12.55 -20.12 -25.50
N SER A 195 -12.99 -21.34 -25.77
CA SER A 195 -12.50 -22.11 -26.91
C SER A 195 -12.88 -21.41 -28.23
N ALA A 196 -11.89 -21.13 -29.08
CA ALA A 196 -12.13 -20.50 -30.39
C ALA A 196 -12.80 -21.45 -31.40
N SER A 197 -12.72 -22.75 -31.15
CA SER A 197 -13.29 -23.83 -31.94
C SER A 197 -13.61 -25.02 -31.04
N GLU A 198 -14.11 -26.12 -31.62
CA GLU A 198 -14.13 -27.38 -30.90
C GLU A 198 -12.69 -27.82 -30.57
N ILE A 199 -12.45 -28.26 -29.33
CA ILE A 199 -11.13 -28.71 -28.83
C ILE A 199 -11.26 -30.10 -28.24
N ASN A 200 -10.38 -31.01 -28.68
CA ASN A 200 -10.23 -32.34 -28.10
C ASN A 200 -9.32 -32.32 -26.86
N LEU A 201 -9.85 -32.67 -25.69
CA LEU A 201 -9.07 -32.86 -24.47
C LEU A 201 -8.38 -34.22 -24.50
N ARG A 202 -7.06 -34.23 -24.36
CA ARG A 202 -6.21 -35.43 -24.48
C ARG A 202 -5.92 -36.03 -23.11
N SER A 203 -5.78 -37.35 -23.05
CA SER A 203 -5.42 -38.09 -21.83
C SER A 203 -3.97 -37.91 -21.37
N SER A 204 -3.08 -37.38 -22.21
CA SER A 204 -1.70 -37.04 -21.86
C SER A 204 -1.20 -35.88 -22.75
N PRO A 205 0.00 -35.30 -22.48
CA PRO A 205 0.58 -34.19 -23.26
C PRO A 205 1.11 -34.65 -24.64
N SER A 206 0.30 -35.38 -25.41
CA SER A 206 0.65 -35.95 -26.70
C SER A 206 -0.55 -35.92 -27.65
N TRP A 207 -0.30 -35.54 -28.91
CA TRP A 207 -1.32 -35.53 -29.97
C TRP A 207 -1.89 -36.92 -30.28
N ASN A 208 -1.13 -37.98 -29.96
CA ASN A 208 -1.50 -39.36 -30.24
C ASN A 208 -2.24 -40.03 -29.06
N SER A 209 -2.43 -39.32 -27.95
CA SER A 209 -3.16 -39.87 -26.81
C SER A 209 -4.67 -39.90 -27.09
N SER A 210 -5.36 -40.81 -26.39
CA SER A 210 -6.82 -40.93 -26.49
C SER A 210 -7.52 -39.64 -26.08
N ILE A 211 -8.62 -39.33 -26.76
CA ILE A 211 -9.49 -38.21 -26.43
C ILE A 211 -10.29 -38.58 -25.17
N LYS A 212 -10.22 -37.72 -24.15
CA LYS A 212 -10.97 -37.84 -22.89
C LYS A 212 -12.29 -37.07 -22.90
N GLY A 213 -12.42 -36.10 -23.80
CA GLY A 213 -13.63 -35.31 -23.99
C GLY A 213 -13.44 -34.21 -25.04
N THR A 214 -14.52 -33.51 -25.36
CA THR A 214 -14.51 -32.36 -26.26
C THR A 214 -15.03 -31.12 -25.55
N LEU A 215 -14.47 -29.97 -25.90
CA LEU A 215 -15.00 -28.65 -25.56
C LEU A 215 -15.59 -28.06 -26.83
N PRO A 216 -16.90 -27.73 -26.88
CA PRO A 216 -17.49 -27.09 -28.05
C PRO A 216 -16.93 -25.68 -28.24
N THR A 217 -17.10 -25.08 -29.41
CA THR A 217 -16.76 -23.67 -29.66
C THR A 217 -17.45 -22.74 -28.65
N ASN A 218 -16.74 -21.72 -28.19
CA ASN A 218 -17.15 -20.76 -27.15
C ASN A 218 -17.42 -21.38 -25.77
N ALA A 219 -16.98 -22.62 -25.52
CA ALA A 219 -16.99 -23.18 -24.18
C ALA A 219 -16.06 -22.40 -23.26
N LYS A 220 -16.58 -22.00 -22.11
CA LYS A 220 -15.80 -21.39 -21.04
C LYS A 220 -14.88 -22.44 -20.41
N VAL A 221 -13.60 -22.13 -20.29
CA VAL A 221 -12.62 -22.93 -19.55
C VAL A 221 -11.88 -22.06 -18.56
N VAL A 222 -11.46 -22.65 -17.44
CA VAL A 222 -10.64 -22.00 -16.42
C VAL A 222 -9.29 -22.72 -16.40
N ILE A 223 -8.21 -21.96 -16.60
CA ILE A 223 -6.84 -22.45 -16.64
C ILE A 223 -6.08 -21.85 -15.47
N ASN A 224 -5.29 -22.67 -14.77
CA ASN A 224 -4.35 -22.22 -13.74
C ASN A 224 -3.05 -21.79 -14.43
N ASN A 225 -2.55 -20.58 -14.09
CA ASN A 225 -1.33 -20.00 -14.66
C ASN A 225 -0.05 -20.51 -14.00
#